data_AF-A0A382GUS5-F1
#
_entry.id   AF-A0A382GUS5-F1
#
_cell.length_a   1.000
_cell.length_b   1.000
_cell.length_c   1.000
_cell.angle_alpha   90.00
_cell.angle_beta   90.00
_cell.angle_gamma   90.00
#
_symmetry.space_group_name_H-M   'P 1'
#
loop_
_entity.id
_entity.type
_entity.pdbx_description
1 polymer ?
#
loop_
_entity_poly.entity_id
_entity_poly.type
_entity_poly.pdbx_seq_one_letter_code
_entity_poly.pdbx_strand_id
1 'polypeptide(L)'
;MSQKNIELIKVLEKFPDQNPNPVLRFSSKGTLIYYNDSSKVIIDEWKIKVNDKPDKIILDNFLHLREDNSANTFEVTAKNKTFLLKAVYVEELDCINLYGSDITANKVIDKFPDQNPNPVMRVSKEGKLNYFNDASSRIIQHYNLVIGQLISGPLVDLIGKTAITEDITHGEITVGKKSYLINLVPITEFDFIIIYATDITANKLVNKFPDQNPNPVMRFNRKWQLQYFNDASNYINENWKIAIDEYIPDEITINLEK
;
A
#
# COMPACT_ATOMS: atom_id res chain seq x y z
N MET A 1 -48.44 -30.18 -9.27
CA MET A 1 -47.52 -29.26 -9.98
C MET A 1 -47.12 -29.89 -11.31
N SER A 2 -47.02 -29.13 -12.40
CA SER A 2 -46.58 -29.67 -13.69
C SER A 2 -45.07 -29.97 -13.68
N GLN A 3 -44.62 -30.93 -14.49
CA GLN A 3 -43.20 -31.25 -14.70
C GLN A 3 -42.37 -30.00 -15.01
N LYS A 4 -42.95 -29.10 -15.81
CA LYS A 4 -42.37 -27.83 -16.24
C LYS A 4 -42.17 -26.84 -15.07
N ASN A 5 -43.06 -26.85 -14.08
CA ASN A 5 -42.92 -26.03 -12.88
C ASN A 5 -41.81 -26.55 -11.96
N ILE A 6 -41.62 -27.88 -11.88
CA ILE A 6 -40.53 -28.48 -11.11
C ILE A 6 -39.17 -28.17 -11.76
N GLU A 7 -39.08 -28.23 -13.09
CA GLU A 7 -37.87 -27.84 -13.82
C GLU A 7 -37.56 -26.34 -13.67
N LEU A 8 -38.56 -25.47 -13.74
CA LEU A 8 -38.37 -24.03 -13.56
C LEU A 8 -37.88 -23.70 -12.14
N ILE A 9 -38.43 -24.34 -11.11
CA ILE A 9 -37.97 -24.19 -9.72
C ILE A 9 -36.50 -24.63 -9.59
N LYS A 10 -36.14 -25.79 -10.15
CA LYS A 10 -34.75 -26.28 -10.15
C LYS A 10 -33.77 -25.35 -10.86
N VAL A 11 -34.20 -24.67 -11.93
CA VAL A 11 -33.37 -23.69 -12.64
C VAL A 11 -33.20 -22.41 -11.82
N LEU A 12 -34.27 -21.94 -11.16
CA LEU A 12 -34.22 -20.75 -10.30
C LEU A 12 -33.38 -20.97 -9.04
N GLU A 13 -33.40 -22.18 -8.47
CA GLU A 13 -32.53 -22.57 -7.36
C GLU A 13 -31.03 -22.57 -7.75
N LYS A 14 -30.72 -22.84 -9.02
CA LYS A 14 -29.35 -22.86 -9.56
C LYS A 14 -28.86 -21.52 -10.11
N PHE A 15 -29.73 -20.52 -10.20
CA PHE A 15 -29.36 -19.19 -10.67
C PHE A 15 -28.14 -18.58 -9.93
N PRO A 16 -27.97 -18.78 -8.61
CA PRO A 16 -26.80 -18.29 -7.90
C PRO A 16 -25.49 -19.05 -8.21
N ASP A 17 -25.54 -20.21 -8.88
CA ASP A 17 -24.34 -20.99 -9.24
C ASP A 17 -23.43 -20.26 -10.23
N GLN A 18 -23.99 -19.34 -11.02
CA GLN A 18 -23.22 -18.51 -11.97
C GLN A 18 -22.66 -17.23 -11.33
N ASN A 19 -23.00 -16.93 -10.07
CA ASN A 19 -22.49 -15.75 -9.41
C ASN A 19 -21.01 -15.98 -9.07
N PRO A 20 -20.07 -15.16 -9.59
CA PRO A 20 -18.66 -15.29 -9.24
C PRO A 20 -18.39 -15.04 -7.75
N ASN A 21 -19.33 -14.38 -7.05
CA ASN A 21 -19.24 -14.07 -5.65
C ASN A 21 -19.90 -15.15 -4.75
N PRO A 22 -19.43 -15.35 -3.51
CA PRO A 22 -20.05 -16.29 -2.59
C PRO A 22 -21.54 -15.99 -2.37
N VAL A 23 -22.38 -17.02 -2.53
CA VAL A 23 -23.78 -17.01 -2.13
C VAL A 23 -24.02 -18.21 -1.23
N LEU A 24 -24.62 -17.98 -0.07
CA LEU A 24 -25.07 -19.02 0.87
C LEU A 24 -26.53 -18.78 1.23
N ARG A 25 -27.26 -19.86 1.51
CA ARG A 25 -28.63 -19.80 2.01
C ARG A 25 -28.78 -20.66 3.25
N PHE A 26 -29.36 -20.08 4.28
CA PHE A 26 -29.69 -20.73 5.54
C PHE A 26 -31.20 -20.72 5.75
N SER A 27 -31.71 -21.74 6.44
CA SER A 27 -33.07 -21.71 6.99
C SER A 27 -33.18 -20.63 8.07
N SER A 28 -34.41 -20.27 8.43
CA SER A 28 -34.71 -19.43 9.60
C SER A 28 -34.16 -19.95 10.93
N LYS A 29 -33.76 -21.23 10.99
CA LYS A 29 -33.12 -21.86 12.15
C LYS A 29 -31.58 -21.86 12.08
N GLY A 30 -30.99 -21.27 11.04
CA GLY A 30 -29.54 -21.21 10.84
C GLY A 30 -28.92 -22.47 10.24
N THR A 31 -29.72 -23.41 9.75
CA THR A 31 -29.21 -24.61 9.04
C THR A 31 -28.91 -24.29 7.59
N LEU A 32 -27.73 -24.66 7.09
CA LEU A 32 -27.30 -24.45 5.70
C LEU A 32 -28.17 -25.25 4.74
N ILE A 33 -28.78 -24.57 3.77
CA ILE A 33 -29.63 -25.16 2.72
C ILE A 33 -28.85 -25.29 1.42
N TYR A 34 -28.09 -24.26 1.06
CA TYR A 34 -27.44 -24.16 -0.23
C TYR A 34 -26.21 -23.26 -0.16
N TYR A 35 -25.23 -23.51 -1.02
CA TYR A 35 -24.11 -22.63 -1.28
C TYR A 35 -23.63 -22.82 -2.74
N ASN A 36 -23.16 -21.75 -3.38
CA ASN A 36 -22.56 -21.83 -4.72
C ASN A 36 -21.07 -22.21 -4.66
N ASP A 37 -20.46 -22.47 -5.81
CA ASP A 37 -19.05 -22.89 -5.90
C ASP A 37 -18.08 -21.87 -5.27
N SER A 38 -18.34 -20.57 -5.42
CA SER A 38 -17.52 -19.50 -4.83
C SER A 38 -17.54 -19.50 -3.30
N SER A 39 -18.59 -20.05 -2.68
CA SER A 39 -18.70 -20.20 -1.23
C SER A 39 -17.91 -21.36 -0.64
N LYS A 40 -17.37 -22.29 -1.46
CA LYS A 40 -16.65 -23.49 -0.96
C LYS A 40 -15.56 -23.16 0.05
N VAL A 41 -14.80 -22.09 -0.18
CA VAL A 41 -13.75 -21.66 0.75
C VAL A 41 -14.28 -21.28 2.13
N ILE A 42 -15.45 -20.63 2.20
CA ILE A 42 -16.11 -20.27 3.46
C ILE A 42 -16.67 -21.53 4.14
N ILE A 43 -17.30 -22.42 3.36
CA ILE A 43 -17.86 -23.68 3.84
C ILE A 43 -16.79 -24.59 4.45
N ASP A 44 -15.64 -24.72 3.78
CA ASP A 44 -14.49 -25.49 4.25
C ASP A 44 -13.94 -24.92 5.56
N GLU A 45 -13.82 -23.59 5.67
CA GLU A 45 -13.33 -22.91 6.86
C GLU A 45 -14.27 -23.11 8.06
N TRP A 46 -15.58 -22.95 7.83
CA TRP A 46 -16.60 -23.17 8.86
C TRP A 46 -16.78 -24.66 9.18
N LYS A 47 -16.22 -25.56 8.36
CA LYS A 47 -16.30 -27.02 8.48
C LYS A 47 -17.74 -27.52 8.53
N ILE A 48 -18.60 -26.94 7.69
CA ILE A 48 -20.01 -27.32 7.58
C ILE A 48 -20.32 -27.95 6.22
N LYS A 49 -21.45 -28.64 6.13
CA LYS A 49 -22.08 -29.09 4.88
C LYS A 49 -23.55 -28.72 4.88
N VAL A 50 -24.24 -28.96 3.77
CA VAL A 50 -25.70 -28.82 3.73
C VAL A 50 -26.32 -29.65 4.85
N ASN A 51 -27.30 -29.06 5.54
CA ASN A 51 -27.95 -29.54 6.76
C ASN A 51 -27.17 -29.37 8.08
N ASP A 52 -25.97 -28.78 8.06
CA ASP A 52 -25.26 -28.39 9.28
C ASP A 52 -25.54 -26.92 9.64
N LYS A 53 -25.07 -26.51 10.82
CA LYS A 53 -25.05 -25.12 11.28
C LYS A 53 -23.60 -24.68 11.53
N PRO A 54 -23.22 -23.43 11.21
CA PRO A 54 -21.96 -22.88 11.67
C PRO A 54 -22.00 -22.68 13.19
N ASP A 55 -20.86 -22.29 13.76
CA ASP A 55 -20.78 -22.00 15.19
C ASP A 55 -21.70 -20.83 15.61
N LYS A 56 -21.85 -20.67 16.92
CA LYS A 56 -22.73 -19.64 17.47
C LYS A 56 -22.28 -18.22 17.10
N ILE A 57 -20.97 -17.97 17.04
CA ILE A 57 -20.42 -16.64 16.73
C ILE A 57 -20.87 -16.20 15.33
N ILE A 58 -20.81 -17.11 14.37
CA ILE A 58 -21.28 -16.86 13.01
C ILE A 58 -22.80 -16.71 12.97
N LEU A 59 -23.55 -17.59 13.65
CA LEU A 59 -25.02 -17.54 13.69
C LEU A 59 -25.55 -16.23 14.28
N ASP A 60 -24.93 -15.72 15.35
CA ASP A 60 -25.36 -14.50 16.04
C ASP A 60 -25.33 -13.27 15.10
N ASN A 61 -24.54 -13.31 14.01
CA ASN A 61 -24.50 -12.23 13.01
C ASN A 61 -25.77 -12.13 12.16
N PHE A 62 -26.59 -13.18 12.03
CA PHE A 62 -27.72 -13.14 11.09
C PHE A 62 -29.01 -13.81 11.57
N LEU A 63 -28.97 -14.63 12.62
CA LEU A 63 -30.16 -15.38 13.06
C LEU A 63 -31.26 -14.46 13.62
N HIS A 64 -30.88 -13.32 14.19
CA HIS A 64 -31.80 -12.31 14.74
C HIS A 64 -32.56 -11.51 13.66
N LEU A 65 -32.14 -11.56 12.39
CA LEU A 65 -32.71 -10.75 11.31
C LEU A 65 -34.18 -11.07 11.01
N ARG A 66 -34.64 -12.26 11.41
CA ARG A 66 -36.06 -12.65 11.32
C ARG A 66 -36.96 -11.77 12.19
N GLU A 67 -36.46 -11.25 13.30
CA GLU A 67 -37.26 -10.52 14.28
C GLU A 67 -37.44 -9.05 13.88
N ASP A 68 -36.43 -8.47 13.21
CA ASP A 68 -36.38 -7.04 12.89
C ASP A 68 -36.50 -6.71 11.39
N ASN A 69 -36.65 -7.73 10.52
CA ASN A 69 -36.69 -7.61 9.05
C ASN A 69 -35.53 -6.78 8.47
N SER A 70 -34.38 -6.81 9.15
CA SER A 70 -33.21 -6.00 8.87
C SER A 70 -32.16 -6.79 8.07
N ALA A 71 -31.14 -6.09 7.56
CA ALA A 71 -29.97 -6.71 6.97
C ALA A 71 -28.75 -6.42 7.87
N ASN A 72 -27.85 -7.39 8.02
CA ASN A 72 -26.58 -7.19 8.71
C ASN A 72 -25.41 -7.42 7.75
N THR A 73 -24.30 -6.72 7.98
CA THR A 73 -23.06 -6.88 7.22
C THR A 73 -21.91 -7.16 8.18
N PHE A 74 -21.15 -8.22 7.91
CA PHE A 74 -20.05 -8.65 8.77
C PHE A 74 -18.91 -9.26 7.95
N GLU A 75 -17.70 -9.27 8.50
CA GLU A 75 -16.53 -9.81 7.82
C GLU A 75 -16.20 -11.22 8.29
N VAL A 76 -15.73 -12.06 7.36
CA VAL A 76 -15.19 -13.38 7.68
C VAL A 76 -13.88 -13.61 6.96
N THR A 77 -12.97 -14.31 7.63
CA THR A 77 -11.70 -14.75 7.03
C THR A 77 -11.78 -16.25 6.79
N ALA A 78 -11.45 -16.68 5.57
CA ALA A 78 -11.42 -18.08 5.19
C ALA A 78 -10.13 -18.34 4.39
N LYS A 79 -9.29 -19.25 4.88
CA LYS A 79 -7.90 -19.43 4.44
C LYS A 79 -7.14 -18.09 4.41
N ASN A 80 -6.76 -17.63 3.22
CA ASN A 80 -6.02 -16.39 2.98
C ASN A 80 -6.89 -15.28 2.37
N LYS A 81 -8.22 -15.43 2.39
CA LYS A 81 -9.16 -14.45 1.87
C LYS A 81 -10.02 -13.85 2.97
N THR A 82 -10.36 -12.58 2.82
CA THR A 82 -11.36 -11.91 3.65
C THR A 82 -12.58 -11.57 2.80
N PHE A 83 -13.75 -11.93 3.30
CA PHE A 83 -15.03 -11.66 2.66
C PHE A 83 -15.88 -10.72 3.52
N LEU A 84 -16.55 -9.77 2.88
CA LEU A 84 -17.64 -9.01 3.47
C LEU A 84 -18.96 -9.72 3.14
N LEU A 85 -19.65 -10.26 4.15
CA LEU A 85 -20.92 -10.95 3.99
C LEU A 85 -22.08 -10.02 4.37
N LYS A 86 -23.04 -9.87 3.46
CA LYS A 86 -24.32 -9.23 3.70
C LYS A 86 -25.40 -10.28 3.89
N ALA A 87 -25.97 -10.34 5.09
CA ALA A 87 -27.09 -11.18 5.44
C ALA A 87 -28.42 -10.46 5.18
N VAL A 88 -29.35 -11.16 4.52
CA VAL A 88 -30.69 -10.65 4.19
C VAL A 88 -31.71 -11.75 4.46
N TYR A 89 -32.67 -11.49 5.35
CA TYR A 89 -33.82 -12.36 5.56
C TYR A 89 -34.83 -12.19 4.42
N VAL A 90 -35.40 -13.30 3.95
CA VAL A 90 -36.41 -13.35 2.88
C VAL A 90 -37.65 -14.01 3.45
N GLU A 91 -38.66 -13.20 3.76
CA GLU A 91 -39.87 -13.60 4.46
C GLU A 91 -40.67 -14.66 3.70
N GLU A 92 -40.80 -14.52 2.37
CA GLU A 92 -41.59 -15.42 1.53
C GLU A 92 -41.02 -16.85 1.49
N LEU A 93 -39.73 -17.02 1.80
CA LEU A 93 -39.03 -18.30 1.77
C LEU A 93 -38.61 -18.79 3.17
N ASP A 94 -38.92 -18.02 4.23
CA ASP A 94 -38.46 -18.24 5.61
C ASP A 94 -36.96 -18.63 5.68
N CYS A 95 -36.14 -17.87 4.96
CA CYS A 95 -34.72 -18.17 4.78
C CYS A 95 -33.85 -16.91 4.87
N ILE A 96 -32.56 -17.10 5.12
CA ILE A 96 -31.57 -16.04 5.19
C ILE A 96 -30.54 -16.29 4.09
N ASN A 97 -30.37 -15.31 3.20
CA ASN A 97 -29.31 -15.34 2.19
C ASN A 97 -28.09 -14.56 2.70
N LEU A 98 -26.91 -15.12 2.51
CA LEU A 98 -25.64 -14.41 2.67
C LEU A 98 -25.04 -14.18 1.29
N TYR A 99 -24.75 -12.91 0.98
CA TYR A 99 -24.03 -12.50 -0.22
C TYR A 99 -22.64 -12.02 0.18
N GLY A 100 -21.59 -12.67 -0.31
CA GLY A 100 -20.21 -12.33 0.00
C GLY A 100 -19.55 -11.51 -1.09
N SER A 101 -18.65 -10.63 -0.71
CA SER A 101 -17.70 -9.95 -1.62
C SER A 101 -16.28 -10.18 -1.12
N ASP A 102 -15.37 -10.61 -1.99
CA ASP A 102 -13.95 -10.74 -1.66
C ASP A 102 -13.32 -9.34 -1.50
N ILE A 103 -12.93 -8.99 -0.28
CA ILE A 103 -12.30 -7.71 0.06
C ILE A 103 -10.81 -7.86 0.39
N THR A 104 -10.21 -9.01 0.05
CA THR A 104 -8.81 -9.33 0.38
C THR A 104 -7.85 -8.30 -0.20
N ALA A 105 -8.05 -7.92 -1.47
CA ALA A 105 -7.19 -6.93 -2.13
C ALA A 105 -7.21 -5.58 -1.39
N ASN A 106 -8.41 -5.10 -1.00
CA ASN A 106 -8.56 -3.84 -0.27
C ASN A 106 -7.77 -3.89 1.05
N LYS A 107 -7.83 -5.01 1.78
CA LYS A 107 -7.10 -5.18 3.04
C LYS A 107 -5.59 -5.33 2.86
N VAL A 108 -5.13 -5.95 1.78
CA VAL A 108 -3.70 -6.14 1.51
C VAL A 108 -3.05 -4.84 1.04
N ILE A 109 -3.75 -4.02 0.24
CA ILE A 109 -3.25 -2.71 -0.21
C ILE A 109 -2.95 -1.80 0.97
N ASP A 110 -3.78 -1.82 2.03
CA ASP A 110 -3.54 -1.03 3.23
C ASP A 110 -2.31 -1.50 4.05
N LYS A 111 -1.89 -2.76 3.93
CA LYS A 111 -0.77 -3.35 4.70
C LYS A 111 0.53 -3.50 3.93
N PHE A 112 0.48 -3.45 2.59
CA PHE A 112 1.69 -3.55 1.76
C PHE A 112 2.79 -2.55 2.14
N PRO A 113 2.48 -1.29 2.53
CA PRO A 113 3.52 -0.33 2.91
C PRO A 113 4.22 -0.65 4.24
N ASP A 114 3.65 -1.51 5.10
CA ASP A 114 4.25 -1.89 6.39
C ASP A 114 5.59 -2.63 6.22
N GLN A 115 5.76 -3.36 5.11
CA GLN A 115 6.99 -4.12 4.83
C GLN A 115 8.06 -3.30 4.12
N ASN A 116 7.76 -2.04 3.75
CA ASN A 116 8.75 -1.18 3.12
C ASN A 116 9.76 -0.68 4.17
N PRO A 117 11.07 -0.96 4.02
CA PRO A 117 12.08 -0.48 4.96
C PRO A 117 12.25 1.04 4.91
N ASN A 118 11.74 1.70 3.87
CA ASN A 118 11.72 3.15 3.75
C ASN A 118 10.40 3.72 4.29
N PRO A 119 10.41 4.95 4.84
CA PRO A 119 9.20 5.65 5.23
C PRO A 119 8.17 5.73 4.10
N VAL A 120 6.95 5.28 4.40
CA VAL A 120 5.76 5.47 3.57
C VAL A 120 4.64 6.05 4.44
N MET A 121 4.04 7.14 3.98
CA MET A 121 2.87 7.77 4.60
C MET A 121 1.78 7.99 3.56
N ARG A 122 0.53 8.14 4.00
CA ARG A 122 -0.62 8.46 3.15
C ARG A 122 -1.39 9.64 3.72
N VAL A 123 -1.74 10.60 2.86
CA VAL A 123 -2.58 11.75 3.22
C VAL A 123 -3.79 11.86 2.30
N SER A 124 -4.89 12.46 2.76
CA SER A 124 -5.98 12.87 1.88
C SER A 124 -5.54 14.05 0.98
N LYS A 125 -6.34 14.39 -0.04
CA LYS A 125 -6.11 15.58 -0.87
C LYS A 125 -6.05 16.89 -0.06
N GLU A 126 -6.73 16.96 1.07
CA GLU A 126 -6.66 18.11 2.01
C GLU A 126 -5.41 18.07 2.90
N GLY A 127 -4.61 17.02 2.84
CA GLY A 127 -3.39 16.85 3.63
C GLY A 127 -3.59 16.24 5.00
N LYS A 128 -4.72 15.56 5.27
CA LYS A 128 -4.90 14.82 6.54
C LYS A 128 -4.14 13.51 6.52
N LEU A 129 -3.30 13.23 7.53
CA LEU A 129 -2.58 11.96 7.65
C LEU A 129 -3.56 10.80 7.86
N ASN A 130 -3.57 9.81 6.98
CA ASN A 130 -4.43 8.63 7.10
C ASN A 130 -3.68 7.41 7.61
N TYR A 131 -2.39 7.29 7.28
CA TYR A 131 -1.58 6.11 7.55
C TYR A 131 -0.09 6.45 7.50
N PHE A 132 0.72 5.70 8.24
CA PHE A 132 2.16 5.65 8.10
C PHE A 132 2.70 4.28 8.50
N ASN A 133 3.79 3.84 7.88
CA ASN A 133 4.49 2.61 8.27
C ASN A 133 5.51 2.85 9.40
N ASP A 134 6.02 1.78 10.00
CA ASP A 134 7.00 1.84 11.10
C ASP A 134 8.26 2.64 10.76
N ALA A 135 8.76 2.54 9.53
CA ALA A 135 9.93 3.29 9.07
C ALA A 135 9.72 4.82 9.11
N SER A 136 8.47 5.27 9.04
CA SER A 136 8.09 6.70 9.11
C SER A 136 8.13 7.27 10.53
N SER A 137 8.22 6.45 11.57
CA SER A 137 8.09 6.86 12.98
C SER A 137 8.96 8.08 13.34
N ARG A 138 10.18 8.14 12.81
CA ARG A 138 11.09 9.28 13.05
C ARG A 138 10.55 10.59 12.48
N ILE A 139 9.95 10.56 11.29
CA ILE A 139 9.34 11.73 10.64
C ILE A 139 8.09 12.13 11.42
N ILE A 140 7.23 11.15 11.75
CA ILE A 140 6.00 11.36 12.52
C ILE A 140 6.29 12.04 13.87
N GLN A 141 7.24 11.51 14.64
CA GLN A 141 7.60 12.04 15.95
C GLN A 141 8.25 13.43 15.84
N HIS A 142 9.12 13.66 14.86
CA HIS A 142 9.83 14.94 14.73
C HIS A 142 8.90 16.10 14.42
N TYR A 143 7.87 15.88 13.60
CA TYR A 143 6.87 16.90 13.24
C TYR A 143 5.57 16.78 14.04
N ASN A 144 5.51 15.92 15.05
CA ASN A 144 4.31 15.65 15.86
C ASN A 144 3.05 15.37 15.00
N LEU A 145 3.20 14.56 13.95
CA LEU A 145 2.10 14.24 13.05
C LEU A 145 1.15 13.23 13.70
N VAL A 146 -0.15 13.42 13.49
CA VAL A 146 -1.20 12.61 14.11
C VAL A 146 -2.18 12.13 13.05
N ILE A 147 -2.54 10.85 13.09
CA ILE A 147 -3.55 10.27 12.20
C ILE A 147 -4.88 11.04 12.36
N GLY A 148 -5.52 11.35 11.24
CA GLY A 148 -6.76 12.11 11.14
C GLY A 148 -6.57 13.63 11.15
N GLN A 149 -5.37 14.13 11.44
CA GLN A 149 -5.08 15.57 11.48
C GLN A 149 -4.34 16.02 10.23
N LEU A 150 -4.42 17.33 9.95
CA LEU A 150 -3.66 17.95 8.87
C LEU A 150 -2.17 17.86 9.17
N ILE A 151 -1.39 17.46 8.17
CA ILE A 151 0.07 17.53 8.25
C ILE A 151 0.50 18.99 8.38
N SER A 152 1.53 19.23 9.18
CA SER A 152 2.17 20.54 9.35
C SER A 152 3.64 20.50 8.91
N GLY A 153 4.25 21.68 8.77
CA GLY A 153 5.68 21.81 8.45
C GLY A 153 6.00 21.72 6.95
N PRO A 154 7.21 21.28 6.58
CA PRO A 154 7.76 21.47 5.23
C PRO A 154 7.08 20.65 4.13
N LEU A 155 6.17 19.74 4.49
CA LEU A 155 5.43 18.92 3.51
C LEU A 155 4.17 19.61 2.98
N VAL A 156 3.65 20.65 3.66
CA VAL A 156 2.35 21.26 3.33
C VAL A 156 2.32 21.79 1.90
N ASP A 157 3.33 22.58 1.52
CA ASP A 157 3.38 23.17 0.17
C ASP A 157 3.51 22.10 -0.92
N LEU A 158 4.25 21.03 -0.64
CA LEU A 158 4.46 19.93 -1.57
C LEU A 158 3.17 19.11 -1.77
N ILE A 159 2.44 18.86 -0.67
CA ILE A 159 1.12 18.23 -0.71
C ILE A 159 0.14 19.09 -1.50
N GLY A 160 0.06 20.40 -1.20
CA GLY A 160 -0.82 21.32 -1.91
C GLY A 160 -0.53 21.38 -3.40
N LYS A 161 0.75 21.46 -3.79
CA LYS A 161 1.17 21.42 -5.20
C LYS A 161 0.72 20.12 -5.87
N THR A 162 0.97 18.97 -5.24
CA THR A 162 0.59 17.64 -5.77
C THR A 162 -0.93 17.52 -5.94
N ALA A 163 -1.69 17.99 -4.95
CA ALA A 163 -3.14 17.93 -4.98
C ALA A 163 -3.74 18.79 -6.11
N ILE A 164 -3.10 19.92 -6.44
CA ILE A 164 -3.55 20.83 -7.51
C ILE A 164 -3.15 20.30 -8.89
N THR A 165 -1.91 19.84 -9.05
CA THR A 165 -1.40 19.43 -10.37
C THR A 165 -1.78 18.02 -10.74
N GLU A 166 -2.12 17.17 -9.75
CA GLU A 166 -2.33 15.72 -9.91
C GLU A 166 -1.13 14.99 -10.54
N ASP A 167 0.05 15.62 -10.49
CA ASP A 167 1.32 15.09 -10.97
C ASP A 167 2.20 14.66 -9.79
N ILE A 168 3.12 13.74 -10.06
CA ILE A 168 4.16 13.36 -9.09
C ILE A 168 5.01 14.60 -8.79
N THR A 169 5.11 14.95 -7.50
CA THR A 169 6.04 15.99 -7.05
C THR A 169 7.11 15.41 -6.15
N HIS A 170 8.22 16.12 -6.01
CA HIS A 170 9.31 15.75 -5.15
C HIS A 170 9.88 16.95 -4.42
N GLY A 171 10.52 16.70 -3.29
CA GLY A 171 11.18 17.70 -2.48
C GLY A 171 12.12 17.04 -1.48
N GLU A 172 12.71 17.82 -0.60
CA GLU A 172 13.57 17.29 0.45
C GLU A 172 13.20 17.86 1.81
N ILE A 173 13.33 17.03 2.84
CA ILE A 173 13.16 17.45 4.23
C ILE A 173 14.35 17.02 5.08
N THR A 174 14.58 17.73 6.17
CA THR A 174 15.61 17.38 7.16
C THR A 174 14.95 17.08 8.50
N VAL A 175 15.28 15.91 9.06
CA VAL A 175 14.69 15.37 10.28
C VAL A 175 15.80 15.02 11.28
N GLY A 176 16.11 15.98 12.15
CA GLY A 176 17.32 15.94 12.97
C GLY A 176 18.57 15.93 12.08
N LYS A 177 19.41 14.90 12.22
CA LYS A 177 20.65 14.74 11.41
C LYS A 177 20.46 14.03 10.06
N LYS A 178 19.23 13.65 9.70
CA LYS A 178 18.95 12.91 8.47
C LYS A 178 18.32 13.81 7.42
N SER A 179 18.71 13.65 6.17
CA SER A 179 18.06 14.26 5.01
C SER A 179 17.29 13.20 4.24
N TYR A 180 16.05 13.52 3.90
CA TYR A 180 15.17 12.64 3.14
C TYR A 180 14.80 13.28 1.80
N LEU A 181 14.90 12.50 0.73
CA LEU A 181 14.22 12.79 -0.53
C LEU A 181 12.77 12.34 -0.41
N ILE A 182 11.84 13.24 -0.69
CA ILE A 182 10.41 13.03 -0.60
C ILE A 182 9.84 12.95 -2.02
N ASN A 183 9.04 11.92 -2.29
CA ASN A 183 8.27 11.76 -3.52
C ASN A 183 6.79 11.62 -3.16
N LEU A 184 5.95 12.50 -3.71
CA LEU A 184 4.50 12.46 -3.55
C LEU A 184 3.87 11.92 -4.83
N VAL A 185 3.11 10.85 -4.69
CA VAL A 185 2.39 10.20 -5.79
C VAL A 185 0.89 10.35 -5.54
N PRO A 186 0.18 11.18 -6.32
CA PRO A 186 -1.27 11.29 -6.21
C PRO A 186 -1.92 10.02 -6.75
N ILE A 187 -2.94 9.54 -6.03
CA ILE A 187 -3.80 8.43 -6.46
C ILE A 187 -5.20 9.01 -6.63
N THR A 188 -5.46 9.50 -7.85
CA THR A 188 -6.64 10.33 -8.15
C THR A 188 -7.95 9.58 -7.96
N GLU A 189 -7.99 8.27 -8.25
CA GLU A 189 -9.19 7.44 -8.13
C GLU A 189 -9.69 7.28 -6.69
N PHE A 190 -8.81 7.47 -5.71
CA PHE A 190 -9.10 7.25 -4.29
C PHE A 190 -8.90 8.50 -3.43
N ASP A 191 -8.69 9.67 -4.05
CA ASP A 191 -8.55 10.98 -3.40
C ASP A 191 -7.51 11.03 -2.26
N PHE A 192 -6.38 10.35 -2.44
CA PHE A 192 -5.25 10.41 -1.52
C PHE A 192 -3.91 10.55 -2.24
N ILE A 193 -2.89 10.94 -1.48
CA ILE A 193 -1.51 11.07 -1.93
C ILE A 193 -0.63 10.15 -1.08
N ILE A 194 0.21 9.35 -1.73
CA ILE A 194 1.24 8.55 -1.07
C ILE A 194 2.52 9.38 -1.00
N ILE A 195 3.13 9.40 0.19
CA ILE A 195 4.40 10.08 0.45
C ILE A 195 5.45 9.00 0.70
N TYR A 196 6.44 8.89 -0.20
CA TYR A 196 7.63 8.09 -0.02
C TYR A 196 8.77 8.96 0.47
N ALA A 197 9.49 8.55 1.51
CA ALA A 197 10.73 9.18 1.91
C ALA A 197 11.91 8.21 1.76
N THR A 198 13.00 8.67 1.14
CA THR A 198 14.25 7.91 1.03
C THR A 198 15.34 8.64 1.79
N ASP A 199 16.04 7.96 2.70
CA ASP A 199 17.17 8.54 3.41
C ASP A 199 18.35 8.74 2.43
N ILE A 200 18.70 10.00 2.18
CA ILE A 200 19.78 10.41 1.29
C ILE A 200 20.97 10.99 2.07
N THR A 201 21.01 10.82 3.39
CA THR A 201 22.02 11.43 4.27
C THR A 201 23.44 11.02 3.86
N ALA A 202 23.66 9.72 3.64
CA ALA A 202 24.97 9.22 3.23
C ALA A 202 25.39 9.78 1.87
N ASN A 203 24.48 9.79 0.88
CA ASN A 203 24.74 10.34 -0.45
C ASN A 203 25.12 11.83 -0.38
N LYS A 204 24.43 12.61 0.46
CA LYS A 204 24.77 14.03 0.68
C LYS A 204 26.11 14.23 1.36
N LEU A 205 26.47 13.38 2.33
CA LEU A 205 27.76 13.46 3.02
C LEU A 205 28.92 13.08 2.09
N VAL A 206 28.77 12.03 1.28
CA VAL A 206 29.78 11.62 0.30
C VAL A 206 30.03 12.72 -0.74
N ASN A 207 28.98 13.44 -1.16
CA ASN A 207 29.14 14.54 -2.10
C ASN A 207 29.81 15.76 -1.44
N LYS A 208 29.57 16.03 -0.14
CA LYS A 208 30.17 17.16 0.58
C LYS A 208 31.58 16.91 1.11
N PHE A 209 31.93 15.65 1.39
CA PHE A 209 33.21 15.30 2.01
C PHE A 209 34.43 15.76 1.19
N PRO A 210 34.46 15.62 -0.15
CA PRO A 210 35.55 16.12 -0.96
C PRO A 210 35.70 17.66 -0.91
N ASP A 211 34.58 18.39 -0.88
CA ASP A 211 34.58 19.87 -0.84
C ASP A 211 35.10 20.42 0.51
N GLN A 212 34.87 19.70 1.61
CA GLN A 212 35.28 20.13 2.95
C GLN A 212 36.71 19.75 3.32
N ASN A 213 37.42 18.99 2.47
CA ASN A 213 38.82 18.65 2.72
C ASN A 213 39.72 19.85 2.39
N PRO A 214 40.50 20.39 3.35
CA PRO A 214 41.38 21.52 3.08
C PRO A 214 42.59 21.15 2.20
N ASN A 215 42.86 19.86 1.99
CA ASN A 215 43.93 19.37 1.12
C ASN A 215 43.40 19.05 -0.30
N PRO A 216 44.26 18.99 -1.32
CA PRO A 216 43.85 18.61 -2.67
C PRO A 216 43.19 17.23 -2.70
N VAL A 217 41.98 17.16 -3.25
CA VAL A 217 41.22 15.94 -3.50
C VAL A 217 40.79 15.94 -4.97
N MET A 218 41.19 14.91 -5.69
CA MET A 218 40.80 14.66 -7.08
C MET A 218 40.25 13.24 -7.21
N ARG A 219 39.19 13.06 -8.00
CA ARG A 219 38.61 11.74 -8.29
C ARG A 219 38.76 11.43 -9.77
N PHE A 220 39.30 10.27 -10.08
CA PHE A 220 39.41 9.77 -11.44
C PHE A 220 38.56 8.50 -11.63
N ASN A 221 38.09 8.26 -12.85
CA ASN A 221 37.53 6.94 -13.20
C ASN A 221 38.66 5.93 -13.48
N ARG A 222 38.28 4.67 -13.78
CA ARG A 222 39.25 3.59 -14.07
C ARG A 222 40.13 3.82 -15.31
N LYS A 223 39.79 4.80 -16.15
CA LYS A 223 40.56 5.19 -17.33
C LYS A 223 41.36 6.47 -17.09
N TRP A 224 41.53 6.88 -15.83
CA TRP A 224 42.23 8.12 -15.46
C TRP A 224 41.59 9.42 -15.98
N GLN A 225 40.27 9.40 -16.23
CA GLN A 225 39.51 10.60 -16.55
C GLN A 225 39.09 11.32 -15.27
N LEU A 226 39.35 12.63 -15.18
CA LEU A 226 39.03 13.45 -14.02
C LEU A 226 37.51 13.63 -13.88
N GLN A 227 36.93 13.17 -12.77
CA GLN A 227 35.49 13.24 -12.50
C GLN A 227 35.11 14.30 -11.47
N TYR A 228 36.07 14.77 -10.67
CA TYR A 228 35.86 15.76 -9.61
C TYR A 228 37.21 16.28 -9.10
N PHE A 229 37.25 17.54 -8.69
CA PHE A 229 38.31 18.09 -7.86
C PHE A 229 37.75 19.16 -6.91
N ASN A 230 38.39 19.36 -5.75
CA ASN A 230 38.05 20.45 -4.82
C ASN A 230 38.89 21.71 -5.09
N ASP A 231 38.52 22.85 -4.49
CA ASP A 231 39.22 24.13 -4.69
C ASP A 231 40.72 24.07 -4.38
N ALA A 232 41.12 23.26 -3.39
CA ALA A 232 42.53 23.07 -3.04
C ALA A 232 43.35 22.42 -4.18
N SER A 233 42.69 21.74 -5.13
CA SER A 233 43.32 21.09 -6.28
C SER A 233 43.52 22.01 -7.49
N ASN A 234 43.06 23.27 -7.43
CA ASN A 234 43.14 24.20 -8.57
C ASN A 234 44.56 24.35 -9.13
N TYR A 235 45.57 24.43 -8.26
CA TYR A 235 46.97 24.52 -8.71
C TYR A 235 47.43 23.24 -9.44
N ILE A 236 46.89 22.07 -9.10
CA ILE A 236 47.22 20.80 -9.79
C ILE A 236 46.60 20.82 -11.17
N ASN A 237 45.33 21.23 -11.28
CA ASN A 237 44.63 21.32 -12.56
C ASN A 237 45.28 22.31 -13.52
N GLU A 238 45.71 23.48 -13.03
CA GLU A 238 46.43 24.47 -13.83
C GLU A 238 47.76 23.93 -14.35
N ASN A 239 48.51 23.22 -13.49
CA ASN A 239 49.80 22.63 -13.87
C ASN A 239 49.63 21.47 -14.86
N TRP A 240 48.64 20.60 -14.65
CA TRP A 240 48.37 19.45 -15.50
C TRP A 240 47.56 19.81 -16.75
N LYS A 241 47.02 21.05 -16.81
CA LYS A 241 46.14 21.56 -17.87
C LYS A 241 44.98 20.62 -18.15
N ILE A 242 44.31 20.18 -17.08
CA ILE A 242 43.22 19.19 -17.12
C ILE A 242 41.92 19.79 -16.57
N ALA A 243 40.81 19.51 -17.24
CA ALA A 243 39.46 19.83 -16.79
C ALA A 243 38.65 18.56 -16.43
N ILE A 244 37.45 18.74 -15.87
CA ILE A 244 36.51 17.63 -15.67
C ILE A 244 36.22 16.97 -17.03
N ASP A 245 36.12 15.65 -17.00
CA ASP A 245 35.95 14.74 -18.13
C ASP A 245 37.16 14.65 -19.09
N GLU A 246 38.30 15.25 -18.75
CA GLU A 246 39.56 15.05 -19.47
C GLU A 246 40.44 13.99 -18.79
N TYR A 247 41.39 13.44 -19.56
CA TYR A 247 42.32 12.42 -19.09
C TYR A 247 43.57 13.05 -18.48
N ILE A 248 44.13 12.44 -17.44
CA ILE A 248 45.43 12.90 -16.91
C ILE A 248 46.52 12.77 -17.99
N PRO A 249 47.50 13.70 -18.00
CA PRO A 249 48.60 13.63 -18.96
C PRO A 249 49.30 12.26 -18.94
N ASP A 250 49.61 11.73 -20.11
CA ASP A 250 50.24 10.41 -20.27
C ASP A 250 51.59 10.29 -19.51
N GLU A 251 52.30 11.40 -19.36
CA GLU A 251 53.54 11.48 -18.58
C GLU A 251 53.36 11.09 -17.10
N ILE A 252 52.14 11.21 -16.58
CA ILE A 252 51.76 10.92 -15.20
C ILE A 252 51.26 9.47 -15.08
N THR A 253 50.49 8.96 -16.05
CA THR A 253 49.98 7.57 -16.05
C THR A 253 51.10 6.54 -16.11
N ILE A 254 52.20 6.84 -16.83
CA ILE A 254 53.37 5.95 -16.99
C ILE A 254 53.97 5.50 -15.65
N ASN A 255 53.85 6.30 -14.59
CA ASN A 255 54.38 5.97 -13.26
C ASN A 255 53.36 5.29 -12.34
N LEU A 256 52.08 5.22 -12.73
CA LEU A 256 50.99 4.66 -11.93
C LEU A 256 50.64 3.22 -12.34
N GLU A 257 51.06 2.77 -13.52
CA GLU A 257 50.81 1.43 -14.07
C GLU A 257 51.98 0.44 -13.89
N LYS A 258 52.97 0.79 -13.06
CA LYS A 258 54.05 -0.11 -12.61
C LYS A 258 53.74 -0.74 -11.25
#